data_AF-A0A9R1EXF1-F1
#
_entry.id   AF-A0A9R1EXF1-F1
#
_cell.length_a   1.000
_cell.length_b   1.000
_cell.length_c   1.000
_cell.angle_alpha   90.00
_cell.angle_beta   90.00
_cell.angle_gamma   90.00
#
_symmetry.space_group_name_H-M   'P 1'
#
loop_
_entity.id
_entity.type
_entity.pdbx_description
1 polymer ?
#
loop_
_entity_poly.entity_id
_entity_poly.type
_entity_poly.pdbx_seq_one_letter_code
_entity_poly.pdbx_strand_id
1 'polypeptide(L)'
;MAAPAPGAGAVEVSMGFTSRIGVRVMQDDKAKALVAAKINEGEYKVQMIGQYAVRTDRAIDALEKKVQDIEAVMDLELMLGEYCADLSDMHKARHYYRATSLSEEEKLYLHQIDDFATATIAEYEASVGPVPAFDNHLSLFSKDIPLEFPEPLAPPPASSASASSSASHHEPAVDNGGDVAC
;
A
#
# COMPACT_ATOMS: atom_id res chain seq x y z
N MET A 1 -53.79 36.54 103.33
CA MET A 1 -54.17 37.57 102.34
C MET A 1 -52.90 38.16 101.74
N ALA A 2 -52.99 38.54 100.46
CA ALA A 2 -52.02 39.27 99.61
C ALA A 2 -50.88 38.45 98.96
N ALA A 3 -51.12 38.03 97.71
CA ALA A 3 -50.14 38.14 96.61
C ALA A 3 -50.20 39.57 96.05
N PRO A 4 -49.11 40.15 95.51
CA PRO A 4 -48.77 40.08 94.06
C PRO A 4 -47.22 40.06 93.84
N ALA A 5 -46.56 40.00 92.68
CA ALA A 5 -46.76 39.72 91.26
C ALA A 5 -45.32 39.70 90.64
N PRO A 6 -45.12 39.21 89.40
CA PRO A 6 -43.82 38.79 88.87
C PRO A 6 -43.08 39.92 88.15
N GLY A 7 -41.75 39.84 88.06
CA GLY A 7 -41.01 40.67 87.11
C GLY A 7 -39.52 40.80 87.38
N ALA A 8 -38.72 40.05 86.62
CA ALA A 8 -37.48 40.52 86.00
C ALA A 8 -36.91 39.33 85.20
N GLY A 9 -37.41 39.16 83.97
CA GLY A 9 -36.83 38.21 83.04
C GLY A 9 -35.38 38.59 82.77
N ALA A 10 -34.47 37.63 82.97
CA ALA A 10 -33.16 37.68 82.37
C ALA A 10 -33.36 37.59 80.85
N VAL A 11 -33.35 38.74 80.19
CA VAL A 11 -33.23 38.80 78.74
C VAL A 11 -31.78 38.44 78.44
N GLU A 12 -31.49 37.17 78.19
CA GLU A 12 -30.32 36.80 77.41
C GLU A 12 -30.50 37.43 76.03
N VAL A 13 -29.87 38.58 75.83
CA VAL A 13 -29.59 39.09 74.50
C VAL A 13 -28.51 38.16 73.92
N SER A 14 -28.94 37.03 73.37
CA SER A 14 -28.13 36.26 72.44
C SER A 14 -27.91 37.16 71.23
N MET A 15 -26.80 37.90 71.25
CA MET A 15 -26.36 38.70 70.12
C MET A 15 -26.21 37.75 68.94
N GLY A 16 -27.09 37.89 67.94
CA GLY A 16 -27.09 37.15 66.68
C GLY A 16 -25.88 37.45 65.78
N PHE A 17 -24.69 37.55 66.36
CA PHE A 17 -23.43 37.82 65.67
C PHE A 17 -22.90 36.58 64.93
N THR A 18 -23.33 35.37 65.31
CA THR A 18 -22.90 34.11 64.66
C THR A 18 -23.71 33.76 63.41
N SER A 19 -24.88 34.38 63.19
CA SER A 19 -25.79 33.98 62.12
C SER A 19 -25.36 34.49 60.73
N ARG A 20 -24.98 35.77 60.60
CA ARG A 20 -24.59 36.33 59.27
C ARG A 20 -23.17 35.92 58.85
N ILE A 21 -22.25 35.76 59.79
CA ILE A 21 -20.87 35.35 59.49
C ILE A 21 -20.84 33.88 59.10
N GLY A 22 -21.54 32.99 59.83
CA GLY A 22 -21.65 31.58 59.46
C GLY A 22 -22.32 31.34 58.10
N VAL A 23 -23.37 32.12 57.77
CA VAL A 23 -24.04 32.03 56.46
C VAL A 23 -23.15 32.50 55.32
N ARG A 24 -22.39 33.61 55.47
CA ARG A 24 -21.44 34.08 54.44
C ARG A 24 -20.29 33.10 54.23
N VAL A 25 -19.70 32.59 55.30
CA VAL A 25 -18.62 31.59 55.22
C VAL A 25 -19.09 30.33 54.51
N MET A 26 -20.28 29.82 54.83
CA MET A 26 -20.84 28.65 54.13
C MET A 26 -21.25 28.92 52.67
N GLN A 27 -21.56 30.18 52.31
CA GLN A 27 -21.80 30.57 50.91
C GLN A 27 -20.49 30.64 50.12
N ASP A 28 -19.42 31.15 50.73
CA ASP A 28 -18.09 31.22 50.14
C ASP A 28 -17.48 29.83 49.95
N ASP A 29 -17.69 28.91 50.88
CA ASP A 29 -17.21 27.53 50.77
C ASP A 29 -17.95 26.75 49.66
N LYS A 30 -19.25 26.99 49.49
CA LYS A 30 -20.03 26.45 48.36
C LYS A 30 -19.54 27.02 47.02
N ALA A 31 -19.24 28.31 46.95
CA ALA A 31 -18.70 28.94 45.75
C ALA A 31 -17.32 28.38 45.40
N LYS A 32 -16.43 28.20 46.38
CA LYS A 32 -15.11 27.58 46.19
C LYS A 32 -15.22 26.12 45.73
N ALA A 33 -16.14 25.35 46.31
CA ALA A 33 -16.39 23.97 45.90
C ALA A 33 -16.89 23.88 44.44
N LEU A 34 -17.78 24.80 44.03
CA LEU A 34 -18.26 24.90 42.66
C LEU A 34 -17.13 25.25 41.67
N VAL A 35 -16.27 26.21 42.03
CA VAL A 35 -15.10 26.58 41.21
C VAL A 35 -14.15 25.40 41.07
N ALA A 36 -13.83 24.70 42.16
CA ALA A 36 -12.97 23.52 42.13
C ALA A 36 -13.56 22.40 41.24
N ALA A 37 -14.87 22.15 41.34
CA ALA A 37 -15.54 21.18 40.48
C ALA A 37 -15.46 21.55 38.99
N LYS A 38 -15.57 22.84 38.66
CA LYS A 38 -15.45 23.33 37.27
C LYS A 38 -14.02 23.27 36.74
N ILE A 39 -13.02 23.48 37.58
CA ILE A 39 -11.62 23.28 37.22
C ILE A 39 -11.37 21.80 36.89
N ASN A 40 -11.79 20.88 37.75
CA ASN A 40 -11.64 19.44 37.50
C ASN A 40 -12.37 18.99 36.22
N GLU A 41 -13.57 19.53 35.96
CA GLU A 41 -14.30 19.28 34.71
C GLU A 41 -13.52 19.79 33.49
N GLY A 42 -12.91 20.98 33.60
CA GLY A 42 -12.06 21.57 32.57
C GLY A 42 -10.81 20.74 32.29
N GLU A 43 -10.09 20.32 33.34
CA GLU A 43 -8.91 19.46 33.23
C GLU A 43 -9.22 18.13 32.55
N TYR A 44 -10.33 17.48 32.94
CA TYR A 44 -10.79 16.25 32.30
C TYR A 44 -11.07 16.47 30.80
N LYS A 45 -11.75 17.56 30.43
CA LYS A 45 -12.05 17.87 29.03
C LYS A 45 -10.78 18.13 28.22
N VAL A 46 -9.82 18.89 28.77
CA VAL A 46 -8.53 19.15 28.12
C VAL A 46 -7.77 17.85 27.90
N GLN A 47 -7.74 16.96 28.89
CA GLN A 47 -7.12 15.65 28.76
C GLN A 47 -7.75 14.83 27.65
N MET A 48 -9.09 14.79 27.58
CA MET A 48 -9.80 14.07 26.53
C MET A 48 -9.48 14.63 25.14
N ILE A 49 -9.50 15.96 24.97
CA ILE A 49 -9.14 16.62 23.71
C ILE A 49 -7.69 16.27 23.31
N GLY A 50 -6.75 16.29 24.25
CA GLY A 50 -5.36 15.89 23.99
C GLY A 50 -5.24 14.45 23.48
N GLN A 51 -6.00 13.51 24.07
CA GLN A 51 -6.02 12.13 23.57
C GLN A 51 -6.64 12.02 22.16
N TYR A 52 -7.69 12.78 21.88
CA TYR A 52 -8.29 12.80 20.54
C TYR A 52 -7.32 13.39 19.50
N ALA A 53 -6.63 14.48 19.82
CA ALA A 53 -5.63 15.07 18.94
C ALA A 53 -4.55 14.05 18.56
N VAL A 54 -3.94 13.38 19.54
CA VAL A 54 -2.91 12.35 19.29
C VAL A 54 -3.43 11.19 18.44
N ARG A 55 -4.68 10.75 18.66
CA ARG A 55 -5.28 9.69 17.83
C ARG A 55 -5.50 10.16 16.39
N THR A 56 -5.96 11.39 16.21
CA THR A 56 -6.18 11.99 14.90
C THR A 56 -4.86 12.21 14.16
N ASP A 57 -3.83 12.72 14.82
CA ASP A 57 -2.50 12.92 14.21
C ASP A 57 -1.94 11.59 13.69
N ARG A 58 -2.01 10.52 14.50
CA ARG A 58 -1.61 9.18 14.05
C ARG A 58 -2.43 8.69 12.85
N ALA A 59 -3.73 9.02 12.80
CA ALA A 59 -4.57 8.64 11.67
C ALA A 59 -4.22 9.43 10.40
N ILE A 60 -3.84 10.70 10.54
CA ILE A 60 -3.32 11.55 9.46
C ILE A 60 -2.00 10.97 8.93
N ASP A 61 -1.04 10.67 9.80
CA ASP A 61 0.25 10.07 9.39
C ASP A 61 0.04 8.76 8.60
N ALA A 62 -0.89 7.92 9.06
CA ALA A 62 -1.23 6.67 8.39
C ALA A 62 -1.90 6.91 7.02
N LEU A 63 -2.68 7.98 6.88
CA LEU A 63 -3.31 8.35 5.62
C LEU A 63 -2.28 8.95 4.65
N GLU A 64 -1.39 9.80 5.11
CA GLU A 64 -0.29 10.37 4.31
C GLU A 64 0.58 9.26 3.71
N LYS A 65 0.92 8.25 4.51
CA LYS A 65 1.65 7.08 4.01
C LYS A 65 0.90 6.35 2.88
N LYS A 66 -0.43 6.17 3.02
CA LYS A 66 -1.23 5.53 1.97
C LYS A 66 -1.30 6.38 0.70
N VAL A 67 -1.34 7.70 0.83
CA VAL A 67 -1.31 8.61 -0.33
C VAL A 67 0.02 8.45 -1.07
N GLN A 68 1.15 8.43 -0.35
CA GLN A 68 2.47 8.18 -0.96
C GLN A 68 2.53 6.82 -1.67
N ASP A 69 1.97 5.77 -1.07
CA ASP A 69 1.90 4.45 -1.70
C ASP A 69 1.05 4.48 -2.99
N ILE A 70 -0.07 5.23 -3.00
CA ILE A 70 -0.92 5.39 -4.19
C ILE A 70 -0.21 6.20 -5.28
N GLU A 71 0.49 7.28 -4.92
CA GLU A 71 1.29 8.08 -5.86
C GLU A 71 2.33 7.21 -6.57
N ALA A 72 3.03 6.35 -5.83
CA ALA A 72 3.99 5.42 -6.41
C ALA A 72 3.34 4.41 -7.39
N VAL A 73 2.11 3.96 -7.11
CA VAL A 73 1.35 3.11 -8.04
C VAL A 73 0.93 3.88 -9.29
N MET A 74 0.48 5.13 -9.14
CA MET A 74 0.11 5.99 -10.28
C MET A 74 1.30 6.25 -11.21
N ASP A 75 2.49 6.49 -10.66
CA ASP A 75 3.71 6.66 -11.46
C ASP A 75 4.05 5.39 -12.26
N LEU A 76 3.86 4.21 -11.67
CA LEU A 76 4.03 2.94 -12.39
C LEU A 76 3.00 2.76 -13.51
N GLU A 77 1.74 3.10 -13.27
CA GLU A 77 0.69 3.06 -14.29
C GLU A 77 1.00 3.99 -15.47
N LEU A 78 1.53 5.19 -15.19
CA LEU A 78 1.96 6.13 -16.22
C LEU A 78 3.09 5.54 -17.08
N MET A 79 4.14 4.98 -16.46
CA MET A 79 5.23 4.32 -17.19
C MET A 79 4.73 3.13 -18.02
N LEU A 80 3.78 2.35 -17.50
CA LEU A 80 3.20 1.22 -18.23
C LEU A 80 2.41 1.71 -19.46
N GLY A 81 1.71 2.83 -19.34
CA GLY A 81 1.02 3.50 -20.44
C GLY A 81 1.96 3.91 -21.57
N GLU A 82 3.09 4.53 -21.23
CA GLU A 82 4.15 4.89 -22.20
C GLU A 82 4.71 3.64 -22.91
N TYR A 83 5.04 2.59 -22.15
CA TYR A 83 5.53 1.33 -22.72
C TYR A 83 4.52 0.67 -23.66
N CYS A 84 3.22 0.71 -23.33
CA CYS A 84 2.18 0.19 -24.20
C CYS A 84 2.05 0.99 -25.51
N ALA A 85 2.23 2.31 -25.45
CA ALA A 85 2.25 3.17 -26.63
C ALA A 85 3.45 2.82 -27.54
N ASP A 86 4.64 2.67 -26.95
CA ASP A 86 5.86 2.28 -27.68
C ASP A 86 5.70 0.93 -28.37
N LEU A 87 5.16 -0.08 -27.68
CA LEU A 87 4.88 -1.39 -28.27
C LEU A 87 3.87 -1.31 -29.44
N SER A 88 2.85 -0.46 -29.30
CA SER A 88 1.87 -0.22 -30.37
C SER A 88 2.52 0.42 -31.59
N ASP A 89 3.41 1.38 -31.39
CA ASP A 89 4.11 2.05 -32.48
C ASP A 89 5.16 1.14 -33.14
N MET A 90 5.86 0.32 -32.36
CA MET A 90 6.71 -0.75 -32.91
C MET A 90 5.91 -1.75 -33.74
N HIS A 91 4.72 -2.14 -33.28
CA HIS A 91 3.84 -3.03 -34.02
C HIS A 91 3.40 -2.40 -35.35
N LYS A 92 2.97 -1.13 -35.34
CA LYS A 92 2.61 -0.39 -36.56
C LYS A 92 3.81 -0.29 -37.50
N ALA A 93 4.99 0.12 -37.01
CA ALA A 93 6.20 0.21 -37.80
C ALA A 93 6.53 -1.14 -38.45
N ARG A 94 6.55 -2.22 -37.66
CA ARG A 94 6.78 -3.58 -38.18
C ARG A 94 5.74 -3.96 -39.24
N HIS A 95 4.47 -3.62 -39.04
CA HIS A 95 3.41 -3.88 -40.01
C HIS A 95 3.65 -3.11 -41.33
N TYR A 96 3.98 -1.81 -41.25
CA TYR A 96 4.27 -0.99 -42.42
C TYR A 96 5.53 -1.46 -43.17
N TYR A 97 6.60 -1.82 -42.45
CA TYR A 97 7.84 -2.32 -43.07
C TYR A 97 7.77 -3.79 -43.48
N ARG A 98 6.83 -4.59 -42.96
CA ARG A 98 6.57 -5.94 -43.48
C ARG A 98 5.85 -5.93 -44.84
N ALA A 99 5.26 -4.81 -45.24
CA ALA A 99 4.46 -4.73 -46.46
C ALA A 99 5.30 -4.56 -47.74
N THR A 100 6.62 -4.38 -47.66
CA THR A 100 7.48 -4.42 -48.85
C THR A 100 7.82 -5.87 -49.17
N SER A 101 7.16 -6.41 -50.19
CA SER A 101 7.59 -7.64 -50.85
C SER A 101 9.03 -7.48 -51.32
N LEU A 102 9.87 -8.49 -51.08
CA LEU A 102 11.23 -8.55 -51.63
C LEU A 102 11.21 -8.29 -53.13
N SER A 103 12.15 -7.48 -53.61
CA SER A 103 12.42 -7.35 -55.04
C SER A 103 12.87 -8.69 -55.62
N GLU A 104 12.73 -8.87 -56.94
CA GLU A 104 13.17 -10.10 -57.60
C GLU A 104 14.68 -10.36 -57.41
N GLU A 105 15.48 -9.30 -57.32
CA GLU A 105 16.91 -9.39 -57.03
C GLU A 105 17.17 -9.86 -55.59
N GLU A 106 16.46 -9.34 -54.59
CA GLU A 106 16.59 -9.81 -53.21
C GLU A 106 16.12 -11.26 -53.03
N LYS A 107 15.06 -11.67 -53.73
CA LYS A 107 14.61 -13.08 -53.75
C LYS A 107 15.69 -14.00 -54.34
N LEU A 108 16.33 -13.57 -55.43
CA LEU A 108 17.41 -14.31 -56.06
C LEU A 108 18.61 -14.45 -55.11
N TYR A 109 19.02 -13.37 -54.44
CA TYR A 109 20.11 -13.45 -53.45
C TYR A 109 19.76 -14.34 -52.26
N LEU A 110 18.53 -14.29 -51.75
CA LEU A 110 18.09 -15.19 -50.68
C LEU A 110 18.21 -16.66 -51.11
N HIS A 111 17.78 -16.98 -52.33
CA HIS A 111 17.88 -18.34 -52.88
C HIS A 111 19.35 -18.79 -53.00
N GLN A 112 20.25 -17.91 -53.45
CA GLN A 112 21.67 -18.22 -53.55
C GLN A 112 22.32 -18.47 -52.18
N ILE A 113 21.93 -17.70 -51.17
CA ILE A 113 22.39 -17.89 -49.78
C ILE A 113 21.90 -19.23 -49.25
N ASP A 114 20.64 -19.59 -49.51
CA ASP A 114 20.04 -20.85 -49.07
C ASP A 114 20.69 -22.06 -49.76
N ASP A 115 20.93 -21.97 -51.08
CA ASP A 115 21.68 -22.97 -51.83
C ASP A 115 23.11 -23.14 -51.28
N PHE A 116 23.79 -22.01 -51.01
CA PHE A 116 25.14 -22.02 -50.44
C PHE A 116 25.17 -22.61 -49.04
N ALA A 117 24.23 -22.24 -48.16
CA ALA A 117 24.10 -22.77 -46.82
C ALA A 117 23.82 -24.27 -46.83
N THR A 118 22.90 -24.72 -47.69
CA THR A 118 22.57 -26.13 -47.88
C THR A 118 23.77 -26.93 -48.36
N ALA A 119 24.52 -26.42 -49.34
CA ALA A 119 25.73 -27.06 -49.82
C ALA A 119 26.82 -27.14 -48.73
N THR A 120 27.00 -26.07 -47.97
CA THR A 120 27.98 -26.01 -46.87
C THR A 120 27.62 -26.97 -45.73
N ILE A 121 26.32 -27.06 -45.39
CA ILE A 121 25.81 -28.02 -44.41
C ILE A 121 26.08 -29.45 -44.88
N ALA A 122 25.75 -29.78 -46.12
CA ALA A 122 26.00 -31.11 -46.67
C ALA A 122 27.50 -31.47 -46.69
N GLU A 123 28.37 -30.51 -47.01
CA GLU A 123 29.83 -30.70 -46.94
C GLU A 123 30.33 -30.92 -45.51
N TYR A 124 29.81 -30.16 -44.55
CA TYR A 124 30.12 -30.35 -43.12
C TYR A 124 29.65 -31.73 -42.65
N GLU A 125 28.44 -32.15 -43.00
CA GLU A 125 27.90 -33.46 -42.62
C GLU A 125 28.70 -34.61 -43.22
N ALA A 126 29.21 -34.45 -44.44
CA ALA A 126 30.05 -35.43 -45.10
C ALA A 126 31.47 -35.52 -44.52
N SER A 127 32.01 -34.44 -43.96
CA SER A 127 33.41 -34.35 -43.51
C SER A 127 33.60 -34.44 -41.99
N VAL A 128 32.67 -33.90 -41.20
CA VAL A 128 32.75 -33.77 -39.75
C VAL A 128 31.68 -34.59 -39.04
N GLY A 129 30.47 -34.63 -39.59
CA GLY A 129 29.32 -35.34 -39.00
C GLY A 129 28.07 -34.46 -38.89
N PRO A 130 26.94 -34.99 -38.38
CA PRO A 130 25.64 -34.33 -38.43
C PRO A 130 25.65 -32.93 -37.78
N VAL A 131 24.95 -31.96 -38.40
CA VAL A 131 24.86 -30.60 -37.87
C VAL A 131 24.09 -30.60 -36.54
N PRO A 132 24.61 -29.95 -35.47
CA PRO A 132 23.87 -29.79 -34.23
C PRO A 132 22.54 -29.05 -34.47
N ALA A 133 21.45 -29.52 -33.85
CA ALA A 133 20.13 -28.92 -34.03
C ALA A 133 20.04 -27.55 -33.32
N PHE A 134 20.31 -26.47 -34.06
CA PHE A 134 20.13 -25.08 -33.60
C PHE A 134 18.69 -24.57 -33.73
N ASP A 135 17.81 -25.33 -34.39
CA ASP A 135 16.38 -25.01 -34.57
C ASP A 135 15.54 -25.20 -33.30
N ASN A 136 16.10 -25.84 -32.27
CA ASN A 136 15.44 -25.86 -30.97
C ASN A 136 15.45 -24.45 -30.39
N HIS A 137 14.30 -24.02 -29.84
CA HIS A 137 14.22 -22.77 -29.10
C HIS A 137 15.44 -22.65 -28.18
N LEU A 138 16.30 -21.66 -28.44
CA LEU A 138 17.36 -21.26 -27.54
C LEU A 138 16.69 -20.84 -26.24
N SER A 139 16.43 -21.80 -25.36
CA SER A 139 16.01 -21.51 -24.01
C SER A 139 17.18 -20.76 -23.39
N LEU A 140 16.94 -19.53 -22.96
CA LEU A 140 17.90 -18.71 -22.21
C LEU A 140 18.38 -19.41 -20.92
N PHE A 141 17.75 -20.53 -20.56
CA PHE A 141 18.10 -21.41 -19.44
C PHE A 141 18.58 -22.80 -19.89
N SER A 142 18.89 -22.99 -21.17
CA SER A 142 19.46 -24.24 -21.66
C SER A 142 20.85 -24.42 -21.06
N LYS A 143 21.07 -25.58 -20.43
CA LYS A 143 22.35 -25.94 -19.82
C LYS A 143 23.48 -26.15 -20.83
N ASP A 144 23.13 -26.22 -22.12
CA ASP A 144 24.05 -26.62 -23.18
C ASP A 144 24.76 -25.42 -23.85
N ILE A 145 24.26 -24.20 -23.65
CA ILE A 145 24.90 -22.97 -24.17
C ILE A 145 25.04 -21.99 -23.00
N PRO A 146 26.22 -21.91 -22.35
CA PRO A 146 26.45 -20.94 -21.29
C PRO A 146 26.48 -19.52 -21.89
N LEU A 147 25.34 -18.84 -21.86
CA LEU A 147 25.25 -17.41 -22.12
C LEU A 147 25.51 -16.67 -20.80
N GLU A 148 26.67 -16.02 -20.71
CA GLU A 148 27.01 -15.13 -19.59
C GLU A 148 26.15 -13.87 -19.70
N PHE A 149 25.23 -13.68 -18.73
CA PHE A 149 24.42 -12.47 -18.67
C PHE A 149 25.31 -11.26 -18.30
N PRO A 150 25.14 -10.10 -18.96
CA PRO A 150 25.74 -8.86 -18.50
C PRO A 150 25.33 -8.59 -17.05
N GLU A 151 26.28 -8.11 -16.24
CA GLU A 151 26.21 -7.96 -14.79
C GLU A 151 24.92 -7.33 -14.21
N PRO A 152 24.18 -6.42 -14.91
CA PRO A 152 22.91 -5.89 -14.39
C PRO A 152 21.74 -6.89 -14.39
N LEU A 153 21.83 -8.02 -15.12
CA LEU A 153 20.73 -8.98 -15.31
C LEU A 153 21.01 -10.37 -14.72
N ALA A 154 22.16 -10.54 -14.07
CA ALA A 154 22.49 -11.80 -13.42
C ALA A 154 21.55 -12.03 -12.21
N PRO A 155 20.91 -13.21 -12.09
CA PRO A 155 20.13 -13.52 -10.89
C PRO A 155 21.06 -13.52 -9.67
N PRO A 156 20.59 -13.01 -8.50
CA PRO A 156 21.39 -13.01 -7.29
C PRO A 156 21.75 -14.46 -6.89
N PRO A 157 22.94 -14.69 -6.32
CA PRO A 157 23.38 -16.03 -5.95
C PRO A 157 22.38 -16.69 -4.99
N ALA A 158 22.10 -17.97 -5.23
CA ALA A 158 21.02 -18.77 -4.66
C ALA A 158 21.09 -19.05 -3.13
N SER A 159 21.76 -18.22 -2.34
CA SER A 159 21.97 -18.45 -0.90
C SER A 159 21.10 -17.60 0.04
N SER A 160 20.09 -16.86 -0.45
CA SER A 160 19.23 -16.04 0.42
C SER A 160 17.74 -16.41 0.44
N ALA A 161 17.30 -17.46 -0.26
CA ALA A 161 15.90 -17.91 -0.24
C ALA A 161 15.77 -19.25 0.49
N SER A 162 15.76 -19.22 1.83
CA SER A 162 15.42 -20.38 2.67
C SER A 162 14.52 -19.93 3.82
N ALA A 163 13.20 -19.96 3.58
CA ALA A 163 12.11 -20.21 4.52
C ALA A 163 10.78 -20.03 3.73
N SER A 164 10.30 -21.07 3.04
CA SER A 164 9.17 -21.93 3.44
C SER A 164 7.89 -21.15 3.75
N SER A 165 6.68 -21.45 3.27
CA SER A 165 6.13 -22.50 2.41
C SER A 165 4.61 -22.36 2.57
N SER A 166 3.83 -22.47 1.48
CA SER A 166 2.60 -23.29 1.39
C SER A 166 1.71 -22.82 0.25
N ALA A 167 1.81 -23.53 -0.88
CA ALA A 167 0.71 -23.69 -1.81
C ALA A 167 -0.04 -24.98 -1.41
N SER A 168 -1.36 -24.93 -1.29
CA SER A 168 -2.21 -26.12 -1.30
C SER A 168 -3.42 -25.87 -2.20
N HIS A 169 -3.47 -26.59 -3.33
CA HIS A 169 -4.61 -26.69 -4.21
C HIS A 169 -5.77 -27.42 -3.54
N HIS A 170 -7.00 -26.96 -3.73
CA HIS A 170 -8.15 -27.84 -3.96
C HIS A 170 -9.29 -27.09 -4.67
N GLU A 171 -9.83 -27.74 -5.70
CA GLU A 171 -10.95 -27.36 -6.58
C GLU A 171 -12.19 -26.75 -5.90
N PRO A 172 -13.04 -26.06 -6.68
CA PRO A 172 -14.47 -26.27 -6.57
C PRO A 172 -15.13 -26.56 -7.94
N ALA A 173 -15.64 -27.78 -8.08
CA ALA A 173 -16.70 -28.09 -9.03
C ALA A 173 -18.05 -27.71 -8.42
N VAL A 174 -18.71 -26.65 -8.92
CA VAL A 174 -20.18 -26.54 -8.93
C VAL A 174 -20.61 -25.77 -10.17
N ASP A 175 -21.19 -26.52 -11.11
CA ASP A 175 -22.10 -26.09 -12.16
C ASP A 175 -23.31 -25.35 -11.57
N ASN A 176 -23.60 -24.15 -12.06
CA ASN A 176 -24.97 -23.66 -12.27
C ASN A 176 -24.95 -22.42 -13.17
N GLY A 177 -25.73 -22.50 -14.25
CA GLY A 177 -25.75 -21.54 -15.34
C GLY A 177 -26.35 -20.16 -15.04
N GLY A 178 -26.14 -19.27 -16.00
CA GLY A 178 -26.74 -17.95 -16.06
C GLY A 178 -26.07 -17.09 -17.11
N ASP A 179 -26.67 -17.06 -18.30
CA ASP A 179 -26.48 -16.10 -19.39
C ASP A 179 -26.27 -14.65 -18.89
N VAL A 180 -25.35 -13.91 -19.55
CA VAL A 180 -25.67 -12.66 -20.30
C VAL A 180 -24.39 -12.08 -20.93
N ALA A 181 -24.43 -12.10 -22.27
CA ALA A 181 -23.90 -11.24 -23.33
C ALA A 181 -22.83 -10.15 -23.08
N CYS A 182 -21.85 -10.21 -23.99
CA CYS A 182 -21.10 -9.16 -24.71
C CYS A 182 -20.69 -7.87 -23.99
#